data_AF-A0A9E2NC29-F1
#
_entry.id   AF-A0A9E2NC29-F1
#
_cell.length_a   1.000
_cell.length_b   1.000
_cell.length_c   1.000
_cell.angle_alpha   90.00
_cell.angle_beta   90.00
_cell.angle_gamma   90.00
#
_symmetry.space_group_name_H-M   'P 1'
#
loop_
_entity.id
_entity.type
_entity.pdbx_description
1 polymer ?
#
loop_
_entity_poly.entity_id
_entity_poly.type
_entity_poly.pdbx_seq_one_letter_code
_entity_poly.pdbx_strand_id
1 'polypeptide(L)'
;MNMLFYAAEVTDDTQRLEELIQTTLDMENIEVFRNIEAFMSGLKRPRLYPALALIATASRSELLDITRLEPLLDDVKIVLILPDCEDETLALGHRLRPRYMSFAGDRMEDVAAILKKMMDTYRAGSPGYGITEASA
;
A
#
# COMPACT_ATOMS: atom_id res chain seq x y z
N MET A 1 7.94 11.69 5.04
CA MET A 1 6.82 10.78 4.76
C MET A 1 7.35 9.38 4.99
N ASN A 2 6.78 8.62 5.92
CA ASN A 2 7.24 7.26 6.15
C ASN A 2 6.32 6.30 5.39
N MET A 3 6.95 5.36 4.69
CA MET A 3 6.23 4.31 3.99
C MET A 3 6.46 3.00 4.73
N LEU A 4 5.36 2.28 4.98
CA LEU A 4 5.40 0.94 5.56
C LEU A 4 5.12 -0.03 4.41
N PHE A 5 6.00 -0.99 4.19
CA PHE A 5 5.77 -2.06 3.23
C PHE A 5 5.58 -3.36 4.00
N TYR A 6 4.42 -3.98 3.88
CA TYR A 6 4.16 -5.31 4.41
C TYR A 6 4.20 -6.33 3.28
N ALA A 7 5.08 -7.32 3.40
CA ALA A 7 5.13 -8.48 2.51
C ALA A 7 5.54 -9.69 3.35
N ALA A 8 4.57 -10.55 3.66
CA ALA A 8 4.80 -11.75 4.46
C ALA A 8 5.73 -12.75 3.73
N GLU A 9 5.54 -12.88 2.43
CA GLU A 9 6.36 -13.73 1.56
C GLU A 9 7.14 -12.86 0.56
N VAL A 10 8.41 -13.18 0.38
CA VAL A 10 9.25 -12.53 -0.64
C VAL A 10 9.04 -13.27 -1.94
N THR A 11 8.15 -12.74 -2.76
CA THR A 11 7.95 -13.16 -4.15
C THR A 11 8.71 -12.24 -5.11
N ASP A 12 8.95 -12.70 -6.34
CA ASP A 12 9.52 -11.86 -7.40
C ASP A 12 8.78 -10.52 -7.55
N ASP A 13 7.46 -10.53 -7.39
CA ASP A 13 6.62 -9.33 -7.40
C ASP A 13 6.99 -8.35 -6.28
N THR A 14 7.08 -8.83 -5.03
CA THR A 14 7.39 -7.97 -3.88
C THR A 14 8.80 -7.42 -3.94
N GLN A 15 9.78 -8.22 -4.39
CA GLN A 15 11.16 -7.78 -4.54
C GLN A 15 11.27 -6.73 -5.65
N ARG A 16 10.66 -7.01 -6.82
CA ARG A 16 10.64 -6.07 -7.94
C ARG A 16 9.94 -4.77 -7.57
N LEU A 17 8.86 -4.85 -6.78
CA LEU A 17 8.15 -3.68 -6.29
C LEU A 17 9.00 -2.88 -5.28
N GLU A 18 9.72 -3.54 -4.37
CA GLU A 18 10.65 -2.89 -3.45
C GLU A 18 11.76 -2.15 -4.23
N GLU A 19 12.37 -2.80 -5.22
CA GLU A 19 13.40 -2.20 -6.09
C GLU A 19 12.84 -1.01 -6.90
N LEU A 20 11.62 -1.14 -7.44
CA LEU A 20 10.93 -0.06 -8.16
C LEU A 20 10.64 1.12 -7.24
N ILE A 21 10.17 0.89 -6.01
CA ILE A 21 9.87 1.93 -5.03
C ILE A 21 11.17 2.64 -4.62
N GLN A 22 12.24 1.89 -4.31
CA GLN A 22 13.55 2.46 -3.99
C GLN A 22 14.08 3.33 -5.13
N THR A 23 14.02 2.83 -6.38
CA THR A 23 14.53 3.54 -7.56
C THR A 23 13.67 4.73 -7.96
N THR A 24 12.34 4.60 -7.86
CA THR A 24 11.38 5.59 -8.39
C THR A 24 11.08 6.70 -7.40
N LEU A 25 11.09 6.40 -6.10
CA LEU A 25 10.60 7.28 -5.05
C LEU A 25 11.72 7.88 -4.21
N ASP A 26 12.97 7.43 -4.39
CA ASP A 26 14.16 7.88 -3.66
C ASP A 26 13.87 7.97 -2.14
N MET A 27 13.13 6.98 -1.64
CA MET A 27 12.63 7.00 -0.27
C MET A 27 13.65 6.38 0.66
N GLU A 28 14.34 7.23 1.42
CA GLU A 28 15.24 6.79 2.50
C GLU A 28 14.51 6.12 3.68
N ASN A 29 13.18 6.23 3.77
CA ASN A 29 12.39 5.78 4.92
C ASN A 29 11.28 4.80 4.53
N ILE A 30 11.64 3.73 3.82
CA ILE A 30 10.79 2.56 3.59
C ILE A 30 11.07 1.56 4.71
N GLU A 31 10.08 1.29 5.55
CA GLU A 31 10.16 0.23 6.54
C GLU A 31 9.47 -1.02 6.02
N VAL A 32 10.25 -2.05 5.75
CA VAL A 32 9.75 -3.34 5.26
C VAL A 32 9.48 -4.27 6.45
N PHE A 33 8.25 -4.76 6.54
CA PHE A 33 7.78 -5.69 7.55
C PHE A 33 7.38 -7.00 6.89
N ARG A 34 8.00 -8.08 7.36
CA ARG A 34 7.68 -9.45 6.92
C ARG A 34 6.83 -10.23 7.91
N ASN A 35 6.46 -9.58 9.02
CA ASN A 35 5.69 -10.17 10.10
C ASN A 35 4.57 -9.22 10.48
N ILE A 36 3.36 -9.76 10.62
CA ILE A 36 2.17 -8.95 10.93
C ILE A 36 2.27 -8.29 12.31
N GLU A 37 2.88 -8.97 13.28
CA GLU A 37 3.13 -8.44 14.61
C GLU A 37 4.10 -7.26 14.59
N ALA A 38 5.13 -7.33 13.74
CA ALA A 38 6.09 -6.25 13.56
C ALA A 38 5.44 -5.05 12.85
N PHE A 39 4.61 -5.33 11.84
CA PHE A 39 3.82 -4.31 11.14
C PHE A 39 2.82 -3.61 12.07
N MET A 40 2.08 -4.37 12.88
CA MET A 40 1.17 -3.86 13.91
C MET A 40 1.92 -3.00 14.93
N SER A 41 3.09 -3.45 15.39
CA SER A 41 3.94 -2.68 16.30
C SER A 41 4.45 -1.40 15.64
N GLY A 42 4.71 -1.42 14.33
CA GLY A 42 5.08 -0.25 13.52
C GLY A 42 3.95 0.76 13.36
N LEU A 43 2.71 0.29 13.19
CA LEU A 43 1.48 1.08 13.11
C LEU A 43 1.12 1.73 14.46
N LYS A 44 1.33 1.03 15.57
CA LYS A 44 1.10 1.54 16.93
C LYS A 44 2.07 2.64 17.34
N ARG A 45 3.20 2.82 16.63
CA ARG A 45 4.13 3.91 16.96
C ARG A 45 3.51 5.25 16.57
N PRO A 46 3.56 6.26 17.45
CA PRO A 46 3.13 7.62 17.08
C PRO A 46 4.05 8.13 15.98
N ARG A 47 3.51 8.25 14.76
CA ARG A 47 4.20 8.81 13.60
C ARG A 47 3.57 10.15 13.26
N LEU A 48 4.38 11.15 12.89
CA LEU A 48 3.86 12.36 12.28
C LEU A 48 3.24 11.99 10.93
N TYR A 49 1.91 12.02 10.85
CA TYR A 49 1.14 11.81 9.63
C TYR A 49 1.56 12.77 8.51
N PRO A 50 1.47 12.36 7.23
CA PRO A 50 0.81 11.15 6.71
C PRO A 50 1.71 9.90 6.64
N ALA A 51 1.13 8.72 6.91
CA ALA A 51 1.74 7.40 6.68
C ALA A 51 1.06 6.69 5.50
N LEU A 52 1.87 6.10 4.62
CA LEU A 52 1.43 5.26 3.49
C LEU A 52 1.83 3.82 3.80
N ALA A 53 0.87 2.90 3.78
CA ALA A 53 1.09 1.48 3.95
C ALA A 53 0.84 0.76 2.62
N LEU A 54 1.86 0.09 2.10
CA LEU A 54 1.71 -0.87 1.02
C LEU A 54 1.65 -2.26 1.64
N ILE A 55 0.62 -3.02 1.31
CA ILE A 55 0.35 -4.33 1.89
C ILE A 55 0.25 -5.34 0.77
N ALA A 56 1.21 -6.25 0.69
CA ALA A 56 1.18 -7.40 -0.21
C ALA A 56 0.80 -8.66 0.57
N THR A 57 -0.38 -9.18 0.25
CA THR A 57 -0.89 -10.44 0.81
C THR A 57 -0.67 -11.57 -0.18
N ALA A 58 0.05 -12.61 0.25
CA ALA A 58 0.29 -13.82 -0.56
C ALA A 58 -0.82 -14.88 -0.40
N SER A 59 -1.73 -14.69 0.55
CA SER A 59 -2.81 -15.65 0.82
C SER A 59 -3.99 -14.99 1.53
N ARG A 60 -5.17 -15.62 1.41
CA ARG A 60 -6.39 -15.17 2.09
C ARG A 60 -6.24 -15.14 3.61
N SER A 61 -5.54 -16.11 4.20
CA SER A 61 -5.30 -16.15 5.65
C SER A 61 -4.56 -14.90 6.14
N GLU A 62 -3.57 -14.44 5.37
CA GLU A 62 -2.82 -13.20 5.65
C GLU A 62 -3.73 -11.98 5.58
N LEU A 63 -4.55 -11.89 4.52
CA LEU A 63 -5.51 -10.81 4.37
C LEU A 63 -6.48 -10.76 5.55
N LEU A 64 -6.93 -11.91 6.05
CA LEU A 64 -7.85 -12.00 7.18
C LEU A 64 -7.21 -11.48 8.47
N ASP A 65 -5.93 -11.77 8.69
CA ASP A 65 -5.19 -11.25 9.85
C ASP A 65 -4.99 -9.72 9.74
N ILE A 66 -4.68 -9.20 8.55
CA ILE A 66 -4.61 -7.75 8.31
C ILE A 66 -5.97 -7.08 8.49
N THR A 67 -7.06 -7.75 8.09
CA THR A 67 -8.42 -7.25 8.30
C THR A 67 -8.74 -7.08 9.79
N ARG A 68 -8.07 -7.78 10.70
CA ARG A 68 -8.20 -7.55 12.16
C ARG A 68 -7.53 -6.25 12.60
N LEU A 69 -6.59 -5.74 11.81
CA LEU A 69 -5.90 -4.47 12.03
C LEU A 69 -6.62 -3.27 11.42
N GLU A 70 -7.80 -3.47 10.79
CA GLU A 70 -8.68 -2.42 10.24
C GLU A 70 -8.74 -1.13 11.10
N PRO A 71 -8.97 -1.17 12.43
CA PRO A 71 -9.05 0.06 13.24
C PRO A 71 -7.71 0.81 13.40
N LEU A 72 -6.57 0.14 13.25
CA LEU A 72 -5.24 0.78 13.28
C LEU A 72 -4.86 1.37 11.92
N LEU A 73 -5.54 0.92 10.88
CA LEU A 73 -5.27 1.23 9.48
C LEU A 73 -6.19 2.33 8.93
N ASP A 74 -7.27 2.68 9.64
CA ASP A 74 -8.28 3.68 9.23
C ASP A 74 -7.66 5.07 8.92
N ASP A 75 -6.68 5.51 9.71
CA ASP A 75 -6.01 6.80 9.52
C ASP A 75 -4.83 6.74 8.52
N VAL A 76 -4.46 5.53 8.08
CA VAL A 76 -3.31 5.26 7.21
C VAL A 76 -3.78 5.08 5.77
N LYS A 77 -2.98 5.55 4.80
CA LYS A 77 -3.31 5.34 3.39
C LYS A 77 -2.80 3.99 2.96
N ILE A 78 -3.72 3.08 2.63
CA ILE A 78 -3.37 1.70 2.31
C ILE A 78 -3.41 1.50 0.80
N VAL A 79 -2.37 0.88 0.27
CA VAL A 79 -2.34 0.25 -1.04
C VAL A 79 -2.29 -1.25 -0.80
N LEU A 80 -3.29 -1.99 -1.28
CA LEU A 80 -3.41 -3.41 -1.02
C LEU A 80 -3.13 -4.20 -2.30
N ILE A 81 -2.30 -5.23 -2.21
CA ILE A 81 -2.06 -6.21 -3.28
C ILE A 81 -2.64 -7.53 -2.80
N LEU A 82 -3.70 -7.94 -3.46
CA LEU A 82 -4.42 -9.18 -3.19
C LEU A 82 -3.72 -10.34 -3.89
N PRO A 83 -3.75 -11.55 -3.31
CA PRO A 83 -3.20 -12.72 -3.98
C PRO A 83 -4.04 -13.12 -5.19
N ASP A 84 -5.37 -12.94 -5.10
CA ASP A 84 -6.34 -13.40 -6.08
C ASP A 84 -7.53 -12.44 -6.18
N CYS A 85 -8.30 -12.56 -7.28
CA CYS A 85 -9.51 -11.79 -7.57
C CYS A 85 -10.82 -12.47 -7.15
N GLU A 86 -10.76 -13.43 -6.22
CA GLU A 86 -11.96 -14.09 -5.69
C GLU A 86 -12.85 -13.14 -4.88
N ASP A 87 -14.18 -13.29 -4.98
CA ASP A 87 -15.16 -12.45 -4.29
C ASP A 87 -14.94 -12.34 -2.78
N GLU A 88 -14.56 -13.45 -2.13
CA GLU A 88 -14.30 -13.45 -0.69
C GLU A 88 -13.04 -12.63 -0.32
N THR A 89 -12.02 -12.70 -1.16
CA THR A 89 -10.75 -11.96 -1.02
C THR A 89 -10.97 -10.47 -1.33
N LEU A 90 -11.76 -10.15 -2.35
CA LEU A 90 -12.19 -8.78 -2.66
C LEU A 90 -13.02 -8.19 -1.52
N ALA A 91 -13.98 -8.93 -0.97
CA ALA A 91 -14.81 -8.47 0.14
C ALA A 91 -13.97 -8.13 1.38
N LEU A 92 -12.98 -8.97 1.71
CA LEU A 92 -12.03 -8.71 2.80
C LEU A 92 -11.15 -7.50 2.49
N GLY A 93 -10.60 -7.40 1.28
CA GLY A 93 -9.79 -6.26 0.85
C GLY A 93 -10.55 -4.94 0.90
N HIS A 94 -11.82 -4.92 0.49
CA HIS A 94 -12.67 -3.73 0.54
C HIS A 94 -12.96 -3.24 1.95
N ARG A 95 -12.97 -4.13 2.96
CA ARG A 95 -13.16 -3.72 4.37
C ARG A 95 -12.04 -2.86 4.91
N LEU A 96 -10.81 -3.09 4.45
CA LEU A 96 -9.63 -2.29 4.80
C LEU A 96 -9.68 -0.88 4.20
N ARG A 97 -10.67 -0.57 3.34
CA ARG A 97 -10.80 0.70 2.61
C ARG A 97 -9.49 1.15 1.95
N PRO A 98 -8.81 0.26 1.20
CA PRO A 98 -7.59 0.63 0.51
C PRO A 98 -7.89 1.73 -0.51
N ARG A 99 -6.94 2.65 -0.66
CA ARG A 99 -7.02 3.69 -1.69
C ARG A 99 -6.73 3.15 -3.08
N TYR A 100 -6.00 2.05 -3.16
CA TYR A 100 -5.69 1.35 -4.39
C TYR A 100 -5.61 -0.15 -4.10
N MET A 101 -6.19 -0.96 -4.99
CA MET A 101 -6.09 -2.41 -4.96
C MET A 101 -5.43 -2.89 -6.25
N SER A 102 -4.47 -3.80 -6.10
CA SER A 102 -3.81 -4.53 -7.19
C SER A 102 -3.86 -6.03 -6.90
N PHE A 103 -3.48 -6.85 -7.87
CA PHE A 103 -3.35 -8.29 -7.72
C PHE A 103 -1.89 -8.72 -7.87
N ALA A 104 -1.49 -9.79 -7.18
CA ALA A 104 -0.21 -10.44 -7.39
C ALA A 104 -0.13 -10.97 -8.84
N GLY A 105 1.02 -10.83 -9.49
CA GLY A 105 1.19 -11.10 -10.93
C GLY A 105 0.73 -9.99 -11.88
N ASP A 106 0.13 -8.91 -11.39
CA ASP A 106 -0.15 -7.71 -12.19
C ASP A 106 1.10 -6.80 -12.31
N ARG A 107 1.07 -5.75 -13.13
CA ARG A 107 2.26 -4.91 -13.37
C ARG A 107 2.60 -4.08 -12.14
N MET A 108 3.65 -4.48 -11.44
CA MET A 108 4.21 -3.73 -10.30
C MET A 108 4.62 -2.29 -10.66
N GLU A 109 4.85 -2.03 -11.95
CA GLU A 109 5.08 -0.68 -12.51
C GLU A 109 3.91 0.28 -12.22
N ASP A 110 2.66 -0.19 -12.37
CA ASP A 110 1.46 0.60 -12.10
C ASP A 110 1.34 0.91 -10.61
N VAL A 111 1.62 -0.06 -9.75
CA VAL A 111 1.63 0.14 -8.29
C VAL A 111 2.65 1.20 -7.91
N ALA A 112 3.88 1.12 -8.43
CA ALA A 112 4.93 2.11 -8.20
C ALA A 112 4.54 3.51 -8.71
N ALA A 113 3.89 3.60 -9.87
CA ALA A 113 3.41 4.86 -10.44
C ALA A 113 2.31 5.50 -9.57
N ILE A 114 1.36 4.69 -9.05
CA ILE A 114 0.31 5.16 -8.14
C ILE A 114 0.92 5.63 -6.82
N LEU A 115 1.85 4.87 -6.24
CA LEU A 115 2.56 5.28 -5.03
C LEU A 115 3.27 6.63 -5.23
N LYS A 116 3.97 6.80 -6.37
CA LYS A 116 4.59 8.07 -6.75
C LYS A 116 3.57 9.20 -6.81
N LYS A 117 2.46 8.98 -7.51
CA LYS A 117 1.39 9.99 -7.66
C LYS A 117 0.79 10.38 -6.32
N MET A 118 0.51 9.41 -5.45
CA MET A 118 0.00 9.67 -4.10
C MET A 118 1.00 10.53 -3.32
N MET A 119 2.28 10.16 -3.33
CA MET A 119 3.31 10.90 -2.63
C MET A 119 3.50 12.32 -3.16
N ASP A 120 3.54 12.50 -4.47
CA ASP A 120 3.67 13.81 -5.10
C ASP A 120 2.52 14.73 -4.69
N THR A 121 1.29 14.19 -4.71
CA THR A 121 0.08 14.89 -4.23
C THR A 121 0.21 15.34 -2.77
N TYR A 122 0.84 14.53 -1.92
CA TYR A 122 1.03 14.88 -0.51
C TYR A 122 2.22 15.81 -0.24
N ARG A 123 3.32 15.67 -0.99
CA ARG A 123 4.49 16.56 -0.91
C ARG A 123 4.14 17.97 -1.41
N ALA A 124 3.25 18.06 -2.39
CA ALA A 124 2.79 19.32 -2.96
C ALA A 124 1.78 20.08 -2.07
N GLY A 125 1.20 19.45 -1.04
CA GLY A 125 0.25 20.08 -0.12
C GLY A 125 -0.99 20.64 -0.84
N SER A 126 -1.99 19.79 -1.09
CA SER A 126 -3.36 20.07 -1.63
C SER A 126 -3.75 21.54 -1.84
N PRO A 127 -4.30 21.93 -3.02
CA PRO A 127 -5.51 21.27 -3.54
C PRO A 127 -5.49 21.02 -5.06
N GLY A 128 -6.41 20.16 -5.51
CA GLY A 128 -6.84 20.16 -6.91
C GLY A 128 -7.12 18.78 -7.46
N TYR A 129 -8.38 18.38 -7.39
CA TYR A 129 -8.95 17.56 -8.46
C TYR A 129 -8.80 18.39 -9.75
N GLY A 130 -7.70 18.20 -10.48
CA GLY A 130 -7.59 18.60 -11.87
C GLY A 130 -8.52 17.70 -12.66
N ILE A 131 -9.82 18.02 -12.64
CA ILE A 131 -10.71 17.59 -13.70
C ILE A 131 -10.05 18.01 -15.00
N THR A 132 -9.89 17.01 -15.85
CA THR A 132 -9.48 17.11 -17.24
C THR A 132 -10.35 18.19 -17.92
N GLU A 133 -9.82 19.38 -18.15
CA GLU A 133 -10.27 20.18 -19.29
C GLU A 133 -9.68 19.52 -20.53
N ALA A 134 -10.41 18.51 -21.00
CA ALA A 134 -10.34 18.04 -22.37
C ALA A 134 -10.95 19.13 -23.27
N SER A 135 -10.18 19.45 -24.31
CA SER A 135 -10.53 20.10 -25.57
C SER A 135 -12.02 20.36 -25.86
N ALA A 136 -12.32 21.62 -26.23
CA ALA A 136 -12.98 21.97 -27.50
C ALA A 136 -12.77 23.46 -27.80
#